data_AF-A0A564VEC2-F1
#
_entry.id   AF-A0A564VEC2-F1
#
_cell.length_a   1.000
_cell.length_b   1.000
_cell.length_c   1.000
_cell.angle_alpha   90.00
_cell.angle_beta   90.00
_cell.angle_gamma   90.00
#
_symmetry.space_group_name_H-M   'P 1'
#
loop_
_entity.id
_entity.type
_entity.pdbx_description
1 polymer ?
#
loop_
_entity_poly.entity_id
_entity_poly.type
_entity_poly.pdbx_seq_one_letter_code
_entity_poly.pdbx_strand_id
1 'polypeptide(L)'
;METRVALISIIVENNDVIDDINRFLHEAGKYIIGRMGIPYREKGINIISIAIDAPQDVISSLSGKIGHLSGVSAKTAYSNVITKAEDRK
;
A
#
# COMPACT_ATOMS: atom_id res chain seq x y z
N MET A 1 9.10 7.64 -17.36
CA MET A 1 9.01 7.74 -15.89
C MET A 1 9.51 6.45 -15.31
N GLU A 2 10.44 6.51 -14.36
CA GLU A 2 10.93 5.32 -13.65
C GLU A 2 9.95 4.93 -12.55
N THR A 3 9.70 3.64 -12.40
CA THR A 3 8.86 3.09 -11.33
C THR A 3 9.68 2.17 -10.44
N ARG A 4 9.20 1.96 -9.22
CA ARG A 4 9.84 1.08 -8.24
C ARG A 4 8.84 0.07 -7.75
N VAL A 5 9.31 -1.16 -7.54
CA VAL A 5 8.53 -2.19 -6.85
C VAL A 5 8.65 -1.96 -5.34
N ALA A 6 7.53 -1.95 -4.64
CA ALA A 6 7.50 -1.83 -3.18
C ALA A 6 6.41 -2.73 -2.56
N LEU A 7 6.58 -2.99 -1.26
CA LEU A 7 5.57 -3.60 -0.41
C LEU A 7 5.13 -2.56 0.63
N ILE A 8 3.84 -2.22 0.63
CA ILE A 8 3.23 -1.41 1.69
C ILE A 8 2.55 -2.36 2.68
N SER A 9 3.07 -2.40 3.89
CA SER A 9 2.52 -3.16 5.02
C SER A 9 1.66 -2.23 5.87
N ILE A 10 0.40 -2.58 6.07
CA ILE A 10 -0.60 -1.78 6.78
C ILE A 10 -1.17 -2.64 7.91
N ILE A 11 -1.15 -2.12 9.14
CA ILE A 11 -1.82 -2.69 10.29
C ILE A 11 -2.94 -1.73 10.70
N VAL A 12 -4.15 -2.25 10.85
CA VAL A 12 -5.36 -1.48 11.15
C VAL A 12 -5.93 -1.96 12.49
N GLU A 13 -5.93 -1.08 13.47
CA GLU A 13 -6.51 -1.27 14.81
C GLU A 13 -7.90 -0.64 14.92
N ASN A 14 -8.16 0.42 14.15
CA ASN A 14 -9.45 1.07 14.05
C ASN A 14 -10.19 0.65 12.77
N ASN A 15 -11.29 -0.08 12.87
CA ASN A 15 -12.04 -0.54 11.70
C ASN A 15 -12.85 0.56 11.00
N ASP A 16 -13.08 1.71 11.65
CA ASP A 16 -13.90 2.80 11.10
C ASP A 16 -13.24 3.47 9.88
N VAL A 17 -11.92 3.31 9.73
CA VAL A 17 -11.14 3.93 8.63
C VAL A 17 -10.93 2.98 7.44
N ILE A 18 -11.52 1.77 7.47
CA ILE A 18 -11.34 0.76 6.42
C ILE A 18 -11.83 1.26 5.05
N ASP A 19 -12.92 2.01 5.01
CA ASP A 19 -13.46 2.57 3.76
C ASP A 19 -12.52 3.63 3.17
N ASP A 20 -11.90 4.46 3.99
CA ASP A 20 -10.88 5.42 3.56
C ASP A 20 -9.65 4.72 3.00
N ILE A 21 -9.18 3.66 3.66
CA ILE A 21 -8.07 2.82 3.15
C ILE A 21 -8.43 2.24 1.78
N ASN A 22 -9.62 1.64 1.66
CA ASN A 22 -10.07 1.05 0.40
C ASN A 22 -10.18 2.09 -0.72
N ARG A 23 -10.65 3.30 -0.41
CA ARG A 23 -10.69 4.42 -1.37
C ARG A 23 -9.29 4.78 -1.87
N PHE A 24 -8.33 4.97 -0.97
CA PHE A 24 -6.95 5.31 -1.34
C PHE A 24 -6.27 4.19 -2.16
N LEU A 25 -6.52 2.92 -1.80
CA LEU A 25 -6.02 1.78 -2.56
C LEU A 25 -6.65 1.67 -3.94
N HIS A 26 -7.95 1.98 -4.07
CA HIS A 26 -8.65 1.99 -5.34
C HIS A 26 -8.11 3.07 -6.29
N GLU A 27 -7.85 4.28 -5.78
CA GLU A 27 -7.19 5.37 -6.53
C GLU A 27 -5.84 4.94 -7.12
N ALA A 28 -5.07 4.13 -6.37
CA ALA A 28 -3.79 3.58 -6.79
C ALA A 28 -3.91 2.24 -7.55
N GLY A 29 -5.12 1.75 -7.81
CA GLY A 29 -5.38 0.38 -8.25
C GLY A 29 -4.61 -0.03 -9.52
N LYS A 30 -4.40 0.90 -10.45
CA LYS A 30 -3.64 0.65 -11.69
C LYS A 30 -2.16 0.31 -11.49
N TYR A 31 -1.61 0.57 -10.30
CA TYR A 31 -0.23 0.27 -9.95
C TYR A 31 -0.09 -0.97 -9.05
N ILE A 32 -1.19 -1.47 -8.50
CA ILE A 32 -1.18 -2.59 -7.56
C ILE A 32 -0.98 -3.89 -8.34
N ILE A 33 0.11 -4.59 -8.05
CA ILE A 33 0.43 -5.91 -8.61
C ILE A 33 -0.39 -6.98 -7.90
N GLY A 34 -0.57 -6.82 -6.59
CA GLY A 34 -1.33 -7.76 -5.77
C GLY A 34 -1.55 -7.23 -4.37
N ARG A 35 -2.54 -7.80 -3.68
CA ARG A 35 -2.82 -7.48 -2.28
C ARG A 35 -3.23 -8.71 -1.49
N MET A 36 -2.86 -8.73 -0.22
CA MET A 36 -3.26 -9.74 0.75
C MET A 36 -3.89 -9.04 1.95
N GLY A 37 -5.06 -9.53 2.39
CA GLY A 37 -5.72 -9.08 3.61
C GLY A 37 -5.84 -10.25 4.58
N ILE A 38 -5.43 -10.04 5.82
CA ILE A 38 -5.45 -11.04 6.89
C ILE A 38 -6.18 -10.43 8.09
N PRO A 39 -7.45 -10.79 8.33
CA PRO A 39 -8.15 -10.39 9.54
C PRO A 39 -7.62 -11.18 10.74
N TYR A 40 -6.91 -10.53 11.65
CA TYR A 40 -6.38 -11.16 12.86
C TYR A 40 -7.34 -10.92 14.04
N ARG A 41 -8.48 -11.61 13.98
CA ARG A 41 -9.62 -11.43 14.91
C ARG A 41 -9.25 -11.56 16.38
N GLU A 42 -8.34 -12.50 16.71
CA GLU A 42 -7.87 -12.72 18.09
C GLU A 42 -7.19 -11.50 18.71
N LYS A 43 -6.66 -10.59 17.88
CA LYS A 43 -6.03 -9.34 18.30
C LYS A 43 -6.86 -8.11 17.95
N GLY A 44 -8.02 -8.28 17.34
CA GLY A 44 -8.88 -7.18 16.92
C GLY A 44 -8.29 -6.29 15.82
N ILE A 45 -7.29 -6.78 15.06
CA ILE A 45 -6.61 -6.01 14.01
C ILE A 45 -6.78 -6.62 12.63
N ASN A 46 -6.56 -5.83 11.59
CA ASN A 46 -6.43 -6.30 10.22
C ASN A 46 -5.04 -5.98 9.68
N ILE A 47 -4.44 -6.95 8.98
CA ILE A 47 -3.16 -6.78 8.30
C ILE A 47 -3.44 -6.75 6.81
N ILE A 48 -2.96 -5.71 6.13
CA ILE A 48 -3.08 -5.55 4.68
C ILE A 48 -1.68 -5.39 4.11
N SER A 49 -1.36 -6.15 3.08
CA SER A 49 -0.09 -6.07 2.37
C SER A 49 -0.36 -5.76 0.90
N ILE A 50 0.27 -4.72 0.37
CA ILE A 50 0.09 -4.25 -1.01
C ILE A 50 1.43 -4.32 -1.73
N ALA A 51 1.52 -5.18 -2.74
CA ALA A 51 2.62 -5.16 -3.70
C ALA A 51 2.27 -4.17 -4.81
N ILE A 52 3.14 -3.19 -5.04
CA ILE A 52 2.89 -2.07 -5.96
C ILE A 52 4.11 -1.81 -6.85
N ASP A 53 3.88 -1.49 -8.13
CA ASP A 53 4.88 -0.94 -9.05
C ASP A 53 4.40 0.43 -9.56
N ALA A 54 4.95 1.49 -8.99
CA ALA A 54 4.55 2.87 -9.28
C ALA A 54 5.74 3.84 -9.21
N PRO A 55 5.56 5.07 -9.73
CA PRO A 55 6.46 6.18 -9.40
C PRO A 55 6.60 6.36 -7.88
N GLN A 56 7.80 6.72 -7.41
CA GLN A 56 8.11 6.77 -5.98
C GLN A 56 7.23 7.77 -5.21
N ASP A 57 6.87 8.89 -5.84
CA ASP A 57 5.94 9.89 -5.29
C ASP A 57 4.54 9.32 -5.07
N VAL A 58 4.04 8.47 -5.97
CA VAL A 58 2.76 7.78 -5.81
C VAL A 58 2.81 6.82 -4.62
N ILE A 59 3.87 6.02 -4.50
CA ILE A 59 4.05 5.07 -3.38
C ILE A 59 4.12 5.83 -2.04
N SER A 60 4.94 6.89 -1.99
CA SER A 60 5.12 7.69 -0.77
C SER A 60 3.85 8.43 -0.38
N SER A 61 3.10 8.97 -1.36
CA SER A 61 1.82 9.64 -1.11
C SER A 61 0.79 8.66 -0.57
N LEU A 62 0.67 7.47 -1.16
CA LEU A 62 -0.27 6.44 -0.73
C LEU A 62 0.04 5.95 0.70
N SER A 63 1.29 5.57 0.96
CA SER A 63 1.72 5.15 2.30
C SER A 63 1.53 6.27 3.34
N GLY A 64 1.79 7.52 2.94
CA GLY A 64 1.57 8.69 3.78
C GLY A 64 0.09 8.87 4.13
N LYS A 65 -0.80 8.93 3.14
CA LYS A 65 -2.25 9.08 3.34
C LYS A 65 -2.81 8.01 4.28
N ILE A 66 -2.43 6.75 4.06
CA ILE A 66 -2.89 5.62 4.88
C ILE A 66 -2.32 5.70 6.31
N GLY A 67 -1.03 6.01 6.45
CA GLY A 67 -0.37 6.10 7.76
C GLY A 67 -0.81 7.30 8.63
N HIS A 68 -1.53 8.27 8.08
CA HIS A 68 -2.11 9.39 8.84
C HIS A 68 -3.49 9.07 9.42
N LEU A 69 -4.11 7.95 9.04
CA LEU A 69 -5.40 7.53 9.59
C LEU A 69 -5.23 7.09 11.05
N SER A 70 -6.18 7.50 11.90
CA SER A 70 -6.16 7.14 13.32
C SER A 70 -6.27 5.61 13.49
N GLY A 71 -5.37 5.03 14.30
CA GLY A 71 -5.33 3.59 14.54
C GLY A 71 -4.80 2.78 13.36
N VAL A 72 -3.98 3.40 12.49
CA VAL A 72 -3.33 2.72 11.35
C VAL A 72 -1.82 2.91 11.42
N SER A 73 -1.08 1.82 11.20
CA SER A 73 0.36 1.84 11.00
C SER A 73 0.69 1.39 9.58
N ALA A 74 1.35 2.23 8.80
CA ALA A 74 1.82 1.90 7.46
C ALA A 74 3.36 1.97 7.37
N LYS A 75 3.97 0.94 6.79
CA LYS A 75 5.41 0.91 6.47
C LYS A 75 5.61 0.46 5.04
N THR A 76 6.55 1.09 4.34
CA THR A 76 6.88 0.76 2.96
C THR A 76 8.29 0.18 2.89
N ALA A 77 8.41 -1.02 2.33
CA ALA A 77 9.69 -1.62 1.95
C ALA A 77 9.87 -1.48 0.43
N TYR A 78 10.96 -0.84 0.01
CA TYR A 78 11.27 -0.67 -1.40
C TYR A 78 12.20 -1.79 -1.89
N SER A 79 11.92 -2.29 -3.08
CA SER A 79 12.87 -3.11 -3.83
C SER A 79 14.02 -2.26 -4.38
N ASN A 80 15.13 -2.93 -4.64
CA ASN A 80 16.24 -2.37 -5.43
C ASN A 80 15.96 -2.43 -6.95
N VAL A 81 14.84 -3.06 -7.36
CA VAL A 81 14.40 -3.09 -8.75
C VAL A 81 13.82 -1.73 -9.14
N ILE A 82 14.41 -1.12 -10.16
CA ILE A 82 13.94 0.09 -10.83
C ILE A 82 13.47 -0.32 -12.23
N THR A 83 12.22 -0.05 -12.55
CA THR A 83 11.63 -0.36 -13.86
C THR A 83 11.65 0.92 -14.70
N LYS A 84 12.29 0.88 -15.87
CA LYS A 84 12.23 2.00 -16.80
C LYS A 84 11.00 1.87 -17.69
N ALA A 85 10.56 2.97 -18.28
CA ALA A 85 9.40 2.98 -19.16
C ALA A 85 9.55 2.04 -20.37
N GLU A 86 10.79 1.76 -20.78
CA GLU A 86 11.16 0.88 -21.89
C GLU A 86 11.05 -0.61 -21.55
N ASP A 87 11.02 -0.97 -20.25
CA ASP A 87 10.98 -2.36 -19.78
C ASP A 87 9.55 -2.94 -19.68
N ARG A 88 8.53 -2.10 -19.88
CA ARG A 88 7.12 -2.52 -19.95
C ARG A 88 6.83 -3.10 -21.34
N LYS A 89 7.32 -4.31 -21.60
CA LYS A 89 6.95 -5.11 -22.77
C LYS A 89 5.52 -5.64 -22.66
#